data_AF-A0A3N5MWA7-F1
#
_entry.id   AF-A0A3N5MWA7-F1
#
_cell.length_a   1.000
_cell.length_b   1.000
_cell.length_c   1.000
_cell.angle_alpha   90.00
_cell.angle_beta   90.00
_cell.angle_gamma   90.00
#
_symmetry.space_group_name_H-M   'P 1'
#
loop_
_entity.id
_entity.type
_entity.pdbx_description
1 polymer ?
#
loop_
_entity_poly.entity_id
_entity_poly.type
_entity_poly.pdbx_seq_one_letter_code
_entity_poly.pdbx_strand_id
1 'polypeptide(L)'
;MPVFLQCSHAGRYPDQLARYSISRYDYSGWKWHTISAGILGIAVAIPLLILIARIVETSLETIRTIYIARGHANLAACIGIAKTGIWLLSTGLVLTNLSDYWNLFAYLAGYGIGTLLGMELEKMISLGHVIVRLITPEDPQPLVAYLAGLGYGMTRMEGSGSFSNTVTIVFMIVPRPELARLMGILSKEYPAVLYTVEDVRDIREGAKIFHRDTKSRVLGFFGL
;
A
#
# COMPACT_ATOMS: atom_id res chain seq x y z
N MET A 1 68.16 -20.67 18.27
CA MET A 1 68.29 -19.26 17.83
C MET A 1 67.75 -18.37 18.94
N PRO A 2 68.61 -17.59 19.62
CA PRO A 2 68.30 -16.84 20.84
C PRO A 2 68.02 -15.36 20.55
N VAL A 3 67.39 -14.64 21.51
CA VAL A 3 67.55 -13.21 21.91
C VAL A 3 66.54 -13.07 23.07
N PHE A 4 66.84 -13.05 24.37
CA PHE A 4 67.74 -12.21 25.19
C PHE A 4 67.57 -10.70 24.94
N LEU A 5 66.73 -10.03 25.73
CA LEU A 5 67.07 -8.70 26.26
C LEU A 5 66.22 -8.36 27.49
N GLN A 6 66.90 -8.49 28.61
CA GLN A 6 66.56 -7.98 29.92
C GLN A 6 66.87 -6.47 29.93
N CYS A 7 65.99 -5.64 30.50
CA CYS A 7 66.43 -4.35 31.01
C CYS A 7 65.63 -4.01 32.28
N SER A 8 66.30 -4.21 33.40
CA SER A 8 65.93 -3.71 34.72
C SER A 8 66.79 -2.49 34.98
N HIS A 9 66.20 -1.34 35.30
CA HIS A 9 66.83 -0.37 36.19
C HIS A 9 65.79 0.55 36.83
N ALA A 10 65.69 0.43 38.15
CA ALA A 10 65.08 1.40 39.04
C ALA A 10 65.97 2.65 39.12
N GLY A 11 65.34 3.84 39.15
CA GLY A 11 66.02 5.13 39.20
C GLY A 11 65.10 6.24 39.72
N ARG A 12 65.02 6.32 41.05
CA ARG A 12 64.47 7.36 41.94
C ARG A 12 64.76 8.81 41.50
N TYR A 13 63.74 9.68 41.39
CA TYR A 13 63.86 11.16 41.56
C TYR A 13 62.58 11.74 42.21
N PRO A 14 62.70 12.86 42.96
CA PRO A 14 61.92 13.16 44.16
C PRO A 14 60.75 14.13 43.94
N ASP A 15 59.89 14.16 44.95
CA ASP A 15 58.92 15.22 45.20
C ASP A 15 59.62 16.58 45.29
N GLN A 16 59.19 17.54 44.47
CA GLN A 16 58.87 18.93 44.80
C GLN A 16 58.82 19.72 43.49
N LEU A 17 57.61 20.19 43.12
CA LEU A 17 57.33 21.61 42.85
C LEU A 17 55.83 21.73 42.50
N ALA A 18 55.04 21.75 43.57
CA ALA A 18 53.80 22.47 43.58
C ALA A 18 54.05 23.93 43.15
N ARG A 19 53.58 24.30 41.97
CA ARG A 19 52.95 25.59 41.65
C ARG A 19 52.78 25.73 40.14
N TYR A 20 51.65 25.25 39.64
CA TYR A 20 50.96 25.97 38.59
C TYR A 20 49.46 25.67 38.69
N SER A 21 48.78 26.40 39.57
CA SER A 21 47.32 26.50 39.54
C SER A 21 46.93 27.38 38.34
N ILE A 22 46.80 26.79 37.16
CA ILE A 22 45.98 27.40 36.10
C ILE A 22 44.63 26.72 36.11
N SER A 23 43.66 27.50 36.61
CA SER A 23 42.31 27.63 36.10
C SER A 23 41.64 26.34 35.61
N ARG A 24 40.84 25.75 36.50
CA ARG A 24 39.67 24.97 36.08
C ARG A 24 38.76 25.92 35.30
N TYR A 25 38.89 25.93 33.97
CA TYR A 25 37.82 26.44 33.12
C TYR A 25 36.62 25.51 33.26
N ASP A 26 35.62 25.99 33.99
CA ASP A 26 34.32 25.38 34.15
C ASP A 26 33.53 25.49 32.84
N TYR A 27 33.59 24.42 32.03
CA TYR A 27 32.77 24.25 30.83
C TYR A 27 31.48 23.45 31.10
N SER A 28 31.06 23.29 32.37
CA SER A 28 29.99 22.36 32.74
C SER A 28 28.58 22.97 32.74
N GLY A 29 28.43 24.29 32.64
CA GLY A 29 27.14 24.95 32.90
C GLY A 29 26.22 25.25 31.71
N TRP A 30 26.73 25.32 30.47
CA TRP A 30 25.97 25.92 29.35
C TRP A 30 25.72 25.02 28.13
N LYS A 31 26.22 23.78 28.13
CA LYS A 31 26.03 22.84 27.01
C LYS A 31 24.92 21.81 27.22
N TRP A 32 24.45 21.55 28.44
CA TRP A 32 23.54 20.43 28.69
C TRP A 32 22.09 20.68 28.25
N HIS A 33 21.60 21.93 28.27
CA HIS A 33 20.20 22.24 27.93
C HIS A 33 19.90 22.31 26.42
N THR A 34 20.89 22.62 25.58
CA THR A 34 20.74 22.65 24.12
C THR A 34 21.09 21.31 23.48
N ILE A 35 22.01 20.55 24.08
CA ILE A 35 22.35 19.19 23.64
C ILE A 35 21.20 18.21 23.96
N SER A 36 20.49 18.39 25.08
CA SER A 36 19.34 17.54 25.44
C SER A 36 18.15 17.69 24.47
N ALA A 37 17.90 18.90 23.95
CA ALA A 37 16.84 19.15 22.99
C ALA A 37 17.14 18.53 21.61
N GLY A 38 18.40 18.59 21.16
CA GLY A 38 18.84 17.95 19.91
C GLY A 38 18.78 16.42 19.96
N ILE A 39 19.18 15.83 21.10
CA ILE A 39 19.14 14.37 21.31
C ILE A 39 17.68 13.87 21.38
N LEU A 40 16.79 14.61 22.05
CA LEU A 40 15.36 14.26 22.12
C LEU A 40 14.69 14.34 20.73
N GLY A 41 15.06 15.32 19.91
CA GLY A 41 14.57 15.41 18.53
C GLY A 41 14.99 14.21 17.67
N ILE A 42 16.23 13.74 17.81
CA ILE A 42 16.73 12.56 17.09
C ILE A 42 16.05 11.28 17.57
N ALA A 43 15.80 11.15 18.89
CA ALA A 43 15.12 10.00 19.47
C ALA A 43 13.67 9.82 18.99
N VAL A 44 12.97 10.90 18.66
CA VAL A 44 11.60 10.84 18.09
C VAL A 44 11.62 10.79 16.56
N ALA A 45 12.61 11.42 15.91
CA ALA A 45 12.72 11.47 14.46
C ALA A 45 12.94 10.08 13.84
N ILE A 46 13.74 9.22 14.47
CA ILE A 46 14.02 7.87 13.95
C ILE A 46 12.74 6.99 13.92
N PRO A 47 11.98 6.83 15.02
CA PRO A 47 10.71 6.10 14.99
C PRO A 47 9.72 6.68 13.98
N LEU A 48 9.63 8.00 13.87
CA LEU A 48 8.71 8.65 12.91
C LEU A 48 9.10 8.36 11.46
N LEU A 49 10.39 8.37 11.14
CA LEU A 49 10.90 8.03 9.81
C LEU A 49 10.62 6.57 9.48
N ILE A 50 10.81 5.65 10.44
CA ILE A 50 10.46 4.24 10.30
C ILE A 50 8.97 4.08 10.04
N LEU A 51 8.12 4.77 10.79
CA LEU A 51 6.66 4.76 10.65
C LEU A 51 6.25 5.15 9.22
N ILE A 52 6.72 6.30 8.74
CA ILE A 52 6.38 6.83 7.41
C ILE A 52 6.91 5.89 6.32
N ALA A 53 8.15 5.43 6.43
CA ALA A 53 8.73 4.49 5.48
C ALA A 53 7.91 3.19 5.39
N ARG A 54 7.47 2.65 6.53
CA ARG A 54 6.62 1.45 6.59
C ARG A 54 5.24 1.68 5.97
N ILE A 55 4.63 2.83 6.23
CA ILE A 55 3.33 3.19 5.65
C ILE A 55 3.42 3.24 4.13
N VAL A 56 4.44 3.92 3.59
CA VAL A 56 4.65 4.04 2.15
C VAL A 56 4.93 2.67 1.53
N GLU A 57 5.79 1.87 2.13
CA GLU A 57 6.12 0.55 1.61
C GLU A 57 4.90 -0.37 1.54
N THR A 58 4.11 -0.44 2.61
CA THR A 58 2.93 -1.30 2.67
C THR A 58 1.84 -0.83 1.71
N SER A 59 1.69 0.49 1.54
CA SER A 59 0.82 1.07 0.50
C SER A 59 1.28 0.65 -0.91
N LEU A 60 2.59 0.70 -1.19
CA LEU A 60 3.16 0.25 -2.47
C LEU A 60 2.99 -1.25 -2.71
N GLU A 61 3.00 -2.07 -1.66
CA GLU A 61 2.71 -3.50 -1.75
C GLU A 61 1.28 -3.76 -2.25
N THR A 62 0.30 -3.00 -1.74
CA THR A 62 -1.08 -3.07 -2.22
C THR A 62 -1.17 -2.68 -3.70
N ILE A 63 -0.57 -1.56 -4.08
CA ILE A 63 -0.56 -1.09 -5.48
C ILE A 63 0.06 -2.14 -6.41
N ARG A 64 1.21 -2.71 -6.03
CA ARG A 64 1.85 -3.80 -6.76
C ARG A 64 0.91 -4.99 -6.92
N THR A 65 0.24 -5.40 -5.85
CA THR A 65 -0.68 -6.55 -5.86
C THR A 65 -1.84 -6.31 -6.82
N ILE A 66 -2.39 -5.09 -6.88
CA ILE A 66 -3.42 -4.71 -7.85
C ILE A 66 -2.92 -4.87 -9.28
N TYR A 67 -1.73 -4.36 -9.59
CA TYR A 67 -1.15 -4.49 -10.94
C TYR A 67 -0.87 -5.95 -11.32
N ILE A 68 -0.46 -6.79 -10.37
CA ILE A 68 -0.31 -8.25 -10.59
C ILE A 68 -1.67 -8.89 -10.91
N ALA A 69 -2.69 -8.60 -10.11
CA ALA A 69 -4.04 -9.14 -10.32
C ALA A 69 -4.61 -8.74 -11.69
N ARG A 70 -4.27 -7.56 -12.18
CA ARG A 70 -4.66 -7.03 -13.50
C ARG A 70 -3.76 -7.44 -14.65
N GLY A 71 -2.71 -8.24 -14.42
CA GLY A 71 -1.82 -8.73 -15.47
C GLY A 71 -0.80 -7.70 -16.01
N HIS A 72 -0.67 -6.53 -15.39
CA HIS A 72 0.32 -5.50 -15.77
C HIS A 72 1.71 -5.82 -15.18
N ALA A 73 2.36 -6.85 -15.73
CA ALA A 73 3.63 -7.38 -15.22
C ALA A 73 4.74 -6.33 -15.14
N ASN A 74 4.90 -5.47 -16.15
CA ASN A 74 5.98 -4.48 -16.20
C ASN A 74 5.87 -3.43 -15.08
N LEU A 75 4.66 -2.91 -14.84
CA LEU A 75 4.40 -1.94 -13.77
C LEU A 75 4.58 -2.59 -12.39
N ALA A 76 4.04 -3.80 -12.21
CA ALA A 76 4.20 -4.56 -10.97
C ALA A 76 5.68 -4.84 -10.65
N ALA A 77 6.50 -5.17 -11.66
CA ALA A 77 7.93 -5.42 -11.49
C ALA A 77 8.69 -4.14 -11.12
N CYS A 78 8.43 -3.02 -11.80
CA CYS A 78 9.07 -1.74 -11.51
C CYS A 78 8.78 -1.26 -10.08
N ILE A 79 7.51 -1.32 -9.66
CA ILE A 79 7.09 -0.99 -8.29
C ILE A 79 7.74 -1.95 -7.28
N GLY A 80 7.82 -3.25 -7.62
CA GLY A 80 8.49 -4.25 -6.80
C GLY A 80 9.98 -3.95 -6.55
N ILE A 81 10.69 -3.44 -7.54
CA ILE A 81 12.09 -3.05 -7.39
C ILE A 81 12.20 -1.81 -6.48
N ALA A 82 11.41 -0.77 -6.77
CA ALA A 82 11.42 0.48 -6.00
C ALA A 82 11.08 0.25 -4.52
N LYS A 83 10.02 -0.53 -4.23
CA LYS A 83 9.60 -0.80 -2.85
C LYS A 83 10.65 -1.63 -2.08
N THR A 84 11.37 -2.52 -2.75
CA THR A 84 12.37 -3.38 -2.08
C THR A 84 13.52 -2.55 -1.52
N GLY A 85 13.88 -1.45 -2.19
CA GLY A 85 14.82 -0.46 -1.64
C GLY A 85 14.31 0.20 -0.36
N ILE A 86 13.05 0.62 -0.33
CA ILE A 86 12.41 1.20 0.88
C ILE A 86 12.37 0.17 2.01
N TRP A 87 12.02 -1.07 1.71
CA TRP A 87 12.00 -2.15 2.68
C TRP A 87 13.37 -2.38 3.31
N LEU A 88 14.43 -2.44 2.51
CA LEU A 88 15.81 -2.60 3.01
C LEU A 88 16.20 -1.47 3.96
N LEU A 89 15.91 -0.21 3.59
CA LEU A 89 16.21 0.95 4.43
C LEU A 89 15.45 0.89 5.75
N SER A 90 14.13 0.66 5.70
CA SER A 90 13.28 0.63 6.88
C SER A 90 13.60 -0.54 7.82
N THR A 91 13.82 -1.74 7.27
CA THR A 91 14.21 -2.92 8.06
C THR A 91 15.59 -2.71 8.68
N GLY A 92 16.56 -2.15 7.94
CA GLY A 92 17.90 -1.84 8.45
C GLY A 92 17.86 -0.84 9.62
N LEU A 93 17.01 0.18 9.54
CA LEU A 93 16.80 1.17 10.61
C LEU A 93 16.25 0.54 11.90
N VAL A 94 15.29 -0.38 11.79
CA VAL A 94 14.74 -1.07 12.98
C VAL A 94 15.75 -2.03 13.57
N LEU A 95 16.41 -2.84 12.74
CA LEU A 95 17.37 -3.83 13.20
C LEU A 95 18.57 -3.20 13.90
N THR A 96 19.01 -2.02 13.46
CA THR A 96 20.11 -1.28 14.12
C THR A 96 19.69 -0.63 15.44
N ASN A 97 18.39 -0.40 15.67
CA ASN A 97 17.85 0.25 16.85
C ASN A 97 16.81 -0.60 17.59
N LEU A 98 17.03 -1.92 17.66
CA LEU A 98 16.16 -2.90 18.32
C LEU A 98 15.97 -2.67 19.82
N SER A 99 16.94 -2.02 20.47
CA SER A 99 16.92 -1.75 21.91
C SER A 99 15.84 -0.73 22.31
N ASP A 100 15.29 0.01 21.34
CA ASP A 100 14.26 1.00 21.56
C ASP A 100 12.89 0.44 21.17
N TYR A 101 12.04 0.23 22.17
CA TYR A 101 10.67 -0.26 22.01
C TYR A 101 9.81 0.66 21.11
N TRP A 102 10.12 1.95 21.01
CA TRP A 102 9.41 2.87 20.11
C TRP A 102 9.69 2.64 18.64
N ASN A 103 10.89 2.21 18.26
CA ASN A 103 11.18 1.85 16.87
C ASN A 103 10.40 0.60 16.45
N LEU A 104 10.30 -0.38 17.36
CA LEU A 104 9.50 -1.59 17.12
C LEU A 104 8.00 -1.25 17.01
N PHE A 105 7.48 -0.45 17.93
CA PHE A 105 6.08 -0.04 17.90
C PHE A 105 5.76 0.77 16.64
N ALA A 106 6.62 1.72 16.25
CA ALA A 106 6.48 2.48 15.02
C ALA A 106 6.47 1.58 13.77
N TYR A 107 7.30 0.54 13.74
CA TYR A 107 7.33 -0.42 12.64
C TYR A 107 6.01 -1.21 12.52
N LEU A 108 5.51 -1.73 13.65
CA LEU A 108 4.24 -2.48 13.69
C LEU A 108 3.03 -1.59 13.38
N ALA A 109 2.97 -0.40 13.98
CA ALA A 109 1.92 0.59 13.74
C ALA A 109 1.91 1.04 12.28
N GLY A 110 3.08 1.27 11.70
CA GLY A 110 3.22 1.66 10.29
C GLY A 110 2.68 0.61 9.34
N TYR A 111 2.87 -0.67 9.65
CA TYR A 111 2.28 -1.76 8.87
C TYR A 111 0.75 -1.76 8.93
N GLY A 112 0.17 -1.59 10.12
CA GLY A 112 -1.29 -1.53 10.27
C GLY A 112 -1.92 -0.33 9.56
N ILE A 113 -1.36 0.87 9.79
CA ILE A 113 -1.85 2.12 9.18
C ILE A 113 -1.68 2.08 7.65
N GLY A 114 -0.52 1.65 7.17
CA GLY A 114 -0.28 1.55 5.74
C GLY A 114 -1.14 0.50 5.05
N THR A 115 -1.54 -0.57 5.73
CA THR A 115 -2.55 -1.51 5.21
C THR A 115 -3.90 -0.83 5.00
N LEU A 116 -4.37 -0.05 5.97
CA LEU A 116 -5.64 0.69 5.85
C LEU A 116 -5.58 1.72 4.71
N LEU A 117 -4.47 2.44 4.59
CA LEU A 117 -4.25 3.38 3.49
C LEU A 117 -4.14 2.66 2.14
N GLY A 118 -3.49 1.50 2.08
CA GLY A 118 -3.42 0.65 0.90
C GLY A 118 -4.81 0.22 0.42
N MET A 119 -5.69 -0.19 1.33
CA MET A 119 -7.08 -0.52 1.01
C MET A 119 -7.85 0.70 0.45
N GLU A 120 -7.59 1.89 0.95
CA GLU A 120 -8.23 3.10 0.43
C GLU A 120 -7.68 3.49 -0.95
N LEU A 121 -6.36 3.34 -1.16
CA LEU A 121 -5.72 3.50 -2.46
C LEU A 121 -6.27 2.51 -3.49
N GLU A 122 -6.50 1.26 -3.10
CA GLU A 122 -7.12 0.26 -3.97
C GLU A 122 -8.49 0.73 -4.50
N LYS A 123 -9.33 1.28 -3.62
CA LYS A 123 -10.64 1.83 -4.01
C LYS A 123 -10.49 3.00 -4.97
N MET A 124 -9.54 3.90 -4.72
CA MET A 124 -9.29 5.06 -5.58
C MET A 124 -8.76 4.66 -6.96
N ILE A 125 -7.91 3.64 -7.02
CA ILE A 125 -7.30 3.21 -8.28
C ILE A 125 -8.39 2.62 -9.19
N SER A 126 -9.36 1.84 -8.69
CA SER A 126 -10.55 1.34 -9.41
C SER A 126 -10.37 1.11 -10.93
N LEU A 127 -9.23 0.53 -11.31
CA LEU A 127 -8.87 0.27 -12.70
C LEU A 127 -9.52 -1.04 -13.15
N GLY A 128 -10.01 -1.04 -14.39
CA GLY A 128 -10.47 -2.24 -15.08
C GLY A 128 -11.98 -2.40 -15.14
N HIS A 129 -12.39 -3.64 -15.40
CA HIS A 129 -13.77 -4.04 -15.66
C HIS A 129 -14.20 -5.14 -14.69
N VAL A 130 -15.49 -5.17 -14.41
CA VAL A 130 -16.13 -6.22 -13.61
C VAL A 130 -17.23 -6.89 -14.44
N ILE A 131 -17.44 -8.17 -14.24
CA ILE A 131 -18.64 -8.87 -14.69
C ILE A 131 -19.66 -8.81 -13.56
N VAL A 132 -20.79 -8.17 -13.83
CA VAL A 132 -21.96 -8.27 -12.96
C VAL A 132 -22.87 -9.35 -13.55
N ARG A 133 -23.32 -10.27 -12.71
CA ARG A 133 -24.30 -11.29 -13.06
C ARG A 133 -25.56 -11.00 -12.29
N LEU A 134 -26.67 -10.84 -12.98
CA LEU A 134 -28.00 -10.69 -12.39
C LEU A 134 -28.73 -12.01 -12.57
N ILE A 135 -29.34 -12.50 -11.50
CA ILE A 135 -30.05 -13.78 -11.48
C ILE A 135 -31.48 -13.47 -11.07
N THR A 136 -32.44 -13.76 -11.95
CA THR A 136 -33.86 -13.55 -11.69
C THR A 136 -34.70 -14.74 -12.20
N PRO A 137 -35.68 -15.23 -11.41
CA PRO A 137 -36.68 -16.19 -11.89
C PRO A 137 -37.80 -15.54 -12.69
N GLU A 138 -37.95 -14.21 -12.63
CA GLU A 138 -38.96 -13.43 -13.35
C GLU A 138 -38.48 -13.08 -14.76
N ASP A 139 -39.39 -12.56 -15.61
CA ASP A 139 -39.03 -12.12 -16.95
C ASP A 139 -38.03 -10.94 -16.87
N PRO A 140 -36.79 -11.11 -17.34
CA PRO A 140 -35.79 -10.04 -17.28
C PRO A 140 -35.99 -8.98 -18.37
N GLN A 141 -36.92 -9.14 -19.31
CA GLN A 141 -37.08 -8.21 -20.43
C GLN A 141 -37.23 -6.74 -20.02
N PRO A 142 -38.04 -6.36 -19.00
CA PRO A 142 -38.14 -4.96 -18.57
C PRO A 142 -36.81 -4.41 -18.05
N LEU A 143 -36.08 -5.21 -17.27
CA LEU A 143 -34.78 -4.86 -16.72
C LEU A 143 -33.72 -4.69 -17.83
N VAL A 144 -33.68 -5.64 -18.77
CA VAL A 144 -32.76 -5.62 -19.91
C VAL A 144 -33.08 -4.44 -20.83
N ALA A 145 -34.34 -4.16 -21.12
CA ALA A 145 -34.73 -3.02 -21.95
C ALA A 145 -34.31 -1.68 -21.30
N TYR A 146 -34.52 -1.55 -20.00
CA TYR A 146 -34.14 -0.36 -19.25
C TYR A 146 -32.61 -0.15 -19.22
N LEU A 147 -31.85 -1.18 -18.83
CA LEU A 147 -30.39 -1.10 -18.77
C LEU A 147 -29.75 -0.96 -20.17
N ALA A 148 -30.35 -1.54 -21.22
CA ALA A 148 -29.90 -1.35 -22.60
C ALA A 148 -30.11 0.11 -23.06
N GLY A 149 -31.23 0.74 -22.66
CA GLY A 149 -31.47 2.17 -22.88
C GLY A 149 -30.43 3.08 -22.21
N LEU A 150 -29.81 2.63 -21.13
CA LEU A 150 -28.70 3.32 -20.45
C LEU A 150 -27.34 3.09 -21.12
N GLY A 151 -27.25 2.17 -22.09
CA GLY A 151 -26.04 1.87 -22.86
C GLY A 151 -25.24 0.67 -22.37
N TYR A 152 -25.75 -0.11 -21.40
CA TYR A 152 -25.08 -1.31 -20.90
C TYR A 152 -25.22 -2.47 -21.88
N GLY A 153 -24.07 -3.07 -22.24
CA GLY A 153 -24.02 -4.32 -23.00
C GLY A 153 -24.36 -5.52 -22.12
N MET A 154 -25.32 -6.34 -22.55
CA MET A 154 -25.79 -7.48 -21.77
C MET A 154 -25.93 -8.74 -22.62
N THR A 155 -25.65 -9.88 -22.01
CA THR A 155 -25.86 -11.21 -22.58
C THR A 155 -26.82 -11.99 -21.70
N ARG A 156 -27.89 -12.52 -22.29
CA ARG A 156 -28.90 -13.34 -21.61
C ARG A 156 -28.54 -14.82 -21.72
N MET A 157 -28.63 -15.54 -20.61
CA MET A 157 -28.49 -17.00 -20.55
C MET A 157 -29.67 -17.58 -19.75
N GLU A 158 -30.37 -18.53 -20.35
CA GLU A 158 -31.47 -19.24 -19.68
C GLU A 158 -30.95 -20.48 -18.96
N GLY A 159 -31.50 -20.75 -17.78
CA GLY A 159 -31.13 -21.88 -16.95
C GLY A 159 -32.31 -22.37 -16.10
N SER A 160 -32.05 -23.40 -15.30
CA SER A 160 -32.99 -23.92 -14.30
C SER A 160 -32.33 -23.94 -12.94
N GLY A 161 -33.08 -23.62 -11.89
CA GLY A 161 -32.63 -23.66 -10.51
C GLY A 161 -33.25 -24.84 -9.77
N SER A 162 -32.63 -25.27 -8.67
CA SER A 162 -33.21 -26.33 -7.83
C SER A 162 -34.56 -25.94 -7.20
N PHE A 163 -34.85 -24.64 -7.10
CA PHE A 163 -36.06 -24.08 -6.48
C PHE A 163 -36.97 -23.35 -7.49
N SER A 164 -36.54 -23.18 -8.74
CA SER A 164 -37.31 -22.50 -9.80
C SER A 164 -37.08 -23.21 -11.13
N ASN A 165 -38.17 -23.56 -11.82
CA ASN A 165 -38.11 -24.28 -13.10
C ASN A 165 -37.38 -23.51 -14.19
N THR A 166 -37.45 -22.17 -14.17
CA THR A 166 -36.77 -21.31 -15.14
C THR A 166 -36.14 -20.14 -14.40
N VAL A 167 -34.87 -19.90 -14.68
CA VAL A 167 -34.08 -18.79 -14.14
C VAL A 167 -33.33 -18.17 -15.30
N THR A 168 -33.31 -16.85 -15.36
CA THR A 168 -32.49 -16.14 -16.34
C THR A 168 -31.31 -15.49 -15.65
N ILE A 169 -30.13 -15.71 -16.23
CA ILE A 169 -28.87 -15.09 -15.83
C ILE A 169 -28.52 -14.04 -16.87
N VAL A 170 -28.36 -12.80 -16.44
CA VAL A 170 -27.92 -11.68 -17.29
C VAL A 170 -26.48 -11.35 -16.94
N PHE A 171 -25.59 -11.48 -17.90
CA PHE A 171 -24.20 -11.08 -17.78
C PHE A 171 -24.03 -9.68 -18.33
N MET A 172 -23.34 -8.83 -17.59
CA MET A 172 -22.93 -7.51 -18.05
C MET A 172 -21.49 -7.26 -17.65
N ILE A 173 -20.71 -6.74 -18.59
CA ILE A 173 -19.38 -6.22 -18.32
C ILE A 173 -19.59 -4.74 -18.01
N VAL A 174 -18.94 -4.21 -16.96
CA VAL A 174 -19.13 -2.83 -16.53
C VAL A 174 -17.76 -2.26 -16.12
N PRO A 175 -17.40 -1.04 -16.55
CA PRO A 175 -16.24 -0.34 -16.01
C PRO A 175 -16.39 -0.18 -14.49
N ARG A 176 -15.33 -0.46 -13.72
CA ARG A 176 -15.39 -0.41 -12.24
C ARG A 176 -15.90 0.94 -11.68
N PRO A 177 -15.56 2.11 -12.26
CA PRO A 177 -16.12 3.39 -11.83
C PRO A 177 -17.64 3.53 -12.03
N GLU A 178 -18.21 2.86 -13.03
CA GLU A 178 -19.66 2.87 -13.30
C GLU A 178 -20.43 1.87 -12.44
N LEU A 179 -19.75 0.91 -11.78
CA LEU A 179 -20.37 -0.10 -10.92
C LEU A 179 -21.23 0.55 -9.82
N ALA A 180 -20.74 1.60 -9.17
CA ALA A 180 -21.47 2.28 -8.11
C ALA A 180 -22.81 2.87 -8.61
N ARG A 181 -22.82 3.42 -9.82
CA ARG A 181 -24.04 3.93 -10.46
C ARG A 181 -25.03 2.79 -10.75
N LEU A 182 -24.54 1.69 -11.32
CA LEU A 182 -25.37 0.53 -11.61
C LEU A 182 -25.99 -0.07 -10.34
N MET A 183 -25.20 -0.24 -9.28
CA MET A 183 -25.69 -0.77 -8.00
C MET A 183 -26.74 0.16 -7.36
N GLY A 184 -26.58 1.48 -7.52
CA GLY A 184 -27.58 2.46 -7.08
C GLY A 184 -28.92 2.34 -7.81
N ILE A 185 -28.89 2.02 -9.12
CA ILE A 185 -30.10 1.79 -9.92
C ILE A 185 -30.77 0.47 -9.50
N LEU A 186 -30.01 -0.62 -9.42
CA LEU A 186 -30.52 -1.95 -9.08
C LEU A 186 -31.14 -1.98 -7.67
N SER A 187 -30.49 -1.37 -6.68
CA SER A 187 -31.01 -1.33 -5.30
C SER A 187 -32.30 -0.52 -5.17
N LYS A 188 -32.49 0.51 -6.01
CA LYS A 188 -33.68 1.38 -5.97
C LYS A 188 -34.86 0.79 -6.72
N GLU A 189 -34.62 0.21 -7.90
CA GLU A 189 -35.68 -0.21 -8.82
C GLU A 189 -35.94 -1.72 -8.76
N TYR A 190 -34.95 -2.53 -8.39
CA TYR A 190 -35.01 -3.99 -8.40
C TYR A 190 -34.41 -4.63 -7.12
N PRO A 191 -34.93 -4.34 -5.92
CA PRO A 191 -34.36 -4.79 -4.65
C PRO A 191 -34.39 -6.33 -4.46
N ALA A 192 -35.22 -7.05 -5.22
CA ALA A 192 -35.36 -8.50 -5.12
C ALA A 192 -34.38 -9.28 -6.03
N VAL A 193 -33.61 -8.60 -6.89
CA VAL A 193 -32.71 -9.26 -7.84
C VAL A 193 -31.42 -9.71 -7.15
N LEU A 194 -31.08 -10.98 -7.32
CA LEU A 194 -29.80 -11.52 -6.85
C LEU A 194 -28.70 -11.10 -7.82
N TYR A 195 -27.60 -10.54 -7.32
CA TYR A 195 -26.46 -10.18 -8.16
C TYR A 195 -25.13 -10.66 -7.60
N THR A 196 -24.17 -10.92 -8.49
CA THR A 196 -22.77 -11.19 -8.16
C THR A 196 -21.85 -10.29 -8.97
N VAL A 197 -20.76 -9.83 -8.37
CA VAL A 197 -19.72 -9.03 -9.04
C VAL A 197 -18.43 -9.84 -9.07
N GLU A 198 -17.85 -10.00 -10.25
CA GLU A 198 -16.61 -10.72 -10.49
C GLU A 198 -15.57 -9.79 -11.15
N ASP A 199 -14.33 -9.83 -10.67
CA ASP A 199 -13.24 -9.03 -11.26
C ASP A 199 -12.69 -9.67 -12.55
N VAL A 200 -12.59 -8.87 -13.61
CA VAL A 200 -12.03 -9.31 -14.89
C VAL A 200 -10.56 -8.89 -15.00
N ARG A 201 -9.71 -9.83 -15.42
CA ARG A 201 -8.26 -9.58 -15.59
C ARG A 201 -7.93 -8.89 -16.91
N ASP A 202 -8.56 -9.31 -18.00
CA ASP A 202 -8.31 -8.79 -19.34
C ASP A 202 -9.58 -8.85 -20.20
N ILE A 203 -9.77 -7.87 -21.09
CA ILE A 203 -10.87 -7.79 -22.03
C ILE A 203 -10.31 -7.44 -23.40
N ARG A 204 -10.66 -8.25 -24.41
CA ARG A 204 -10.39 -7.91 -25.80
C ARG A 204 -11.53 -7.05 -26.34
N GLU A 205 -11.23 -5.79 -26.65
CA GLU A 205 -12.20 -4.78 -27.14
C GLU A 205 -12.78 -5.06 -28.54
N GLY A 206 -12.49 -6.22 -29.15
CA GLY A 206 -12.90 -6.54 -30.51
C GLY A 206 -14.40 -6.81 -30.70
N ALA A 207 -15.13 -7.19 -29.63
CA ALA A 207 -16.58 -7.38 -29.68
C ALA A 207 -17.26 -6.14 -29.10
N LYS A 208 -17.79 -5.26 -29.95
CA LYS A 208 -18.61 -4.10 -29.56
C LYS A 208 -19.93 -4.55 -28.92
N ILE A 209 -19.88 -5.02 -27.69
CA ILE A 209 -21.07 -5.37 -26.89
C ILE A 209 -21.61 -4.10 -26.19
N PHE A 210 -20.79 -3.05 -26.06
CA PHE A 210 -21.18 -1.76 -25.49
C PHE A 210 -21.69 -0.79 -26.57
N HIS A 211 -22.84 -0.16 -26.32
CA HIS A 211 -23.43 0.82 -27.23
C HIS A 211 -22.88 2.24 -27.03
N ARG A 212 -22.20 2.50 -25.90
CA ARG A 212 -21.58 3.79 -25.63
C ARG A 212 -20.14 3.59 -25.20
N ASP A 213 -19.23 3.97 -26.09
CA ASP A 213 -17.82 4.15 -25.80
C ASP A 213 -17.72 5.31 -24.80
N THR A 214 -17.67 5.00 -23.50
CA THR A 214 -17.28 5.98 -22.49
C THR A 214 -15.81 6.26 -22.74
N LYS A 215 -15.53 7.14 -23.69
CA LYS A 215 -14.20 7.62 -24.06
C LYS A 215 -13.54 8.14 -22.78
N SER A 216 -12.80 7.27 -22.12
CA SER A 216 -12.20 7.52 -20.82
C SER A 216 -11.09 8.55 -21.03
N ARG A 217 -11.39 9.78 -20.61
CA ARG A 217 -10.41 10.88 -20.45
C ARG A 217 -9.26 10.54 -19.49
N VAL A 218 -9.21 9.33 -18.93
CA VAL A 218 -8.16 8.86 -18.01
C VAL A 218 -7.00 8.19 -18.76
N LEU A 219 -7.21 7.71 -20.00
CA LEU A 219 -6.16 7.05 -20.78
C LEU A 219 -5.04 8.01 -21.23
N GLY A 220 -5.29 9.32 -21.25
CA GLY A 220 -4.28 10.32 -21.60
C GLY A 220 -3.26 10.64 -20.49
N PHE A 221 -3.50 10.22 -19.24
CA PHE A 221 -2.60 10.52 -18.12
C PHE A 221 -1.46 9.50 -17.97
N PHE A 222 -1.61 8.29 -18.53
CA PHE A 222 -0.64 7.20 -18.40
C PHE A 222 -0.04 6.72 -19.74
N GLY A 223 0.03 7.59 -20.74
CA GLY A 223 0.96 7.45 -21.88
C GLY A 223 1.05 6.05 -22.51
N LEU A 224 -0.10 5.46 -22.82
CA LEU A 224 -0.25 4.26 -23.65
C LEU A 224 -1.34 4.50 -24.68
#